data_AF-A0A8B3F7N7-F1
#
_entry.id   AF-A0A8B3F7N7-F1
#
_cell.length_a   1.000
_cell.length_b   1.000
_cell.length_c   1.000
_cell.angle_alpha   90.00
_cell.angle_beta   90.00
_cell.angle_gamma   90.00
#
_symmetry.space_group_name_H-M   'P 1'
#
loop_
_entity.id
_entity.type
_entity.pdbx_description
1 polymer ?
#
loop_
_entity_poly.entity_id
_entity_poly.type
_entity_poly.pdbx_seq_one_letter_code
_entity_poly.pdbx_strand_id
1 'polypeptide(L)'
;MKWVGFTLFIGFTLIYIWNGTDLFEKKEWRAFGIKFIAVLLGAFFLVFFLVGISKFIPLITKETARTLTVIIPASFVTVLLSKFFVIMLNTIFDIIIRFHERYNTAENYSKLSSLFNKYGPRLRMLAKCLASFGCILMFYGIWFGSTV
;
A
#
# COMPACT_ATOMS: atom_id res chain seq x y z
N MET A 1 17.55 -15.56 1.07
CA MET A 1 16.27 -15.25 0.41
C MET A 1 15.38 -14.30 1.22
N LYS A 2 15.07 -14.58 2.50
CA LYS A 2 14.16 -13.73 3.31
C LYS A 2 14.57 -12.26 3.40
N TRP A 3 15.84 -11.98 3.77
CA TRP A 3 16.37 -10.61 3.81
C TRP A 3 16.29 -9.87 2.49
N VAL A 4 16.56 -10.56 1.38
CA VAL A 4 16.51 -9.97 0.03
C VAL A 4 15.07 -9.59 -0.32
N GLY A 5 14.11 -10.49 -0.08
CA GLY A 5 12.69 -10.18 -0.30
C GLY A 5 12.21 -9.02 0.58
N PHE A 6 12.56 -9.05 1.86
CA PHE A 6 12.24 -7.99 2.82
C PHE A 6 12.76 -6.61 2.37
N THR A 7 14.05 -6.50 2.02
CA THR A 7 14.64 -5.21 1.61
C THR A 7 14.10 -4.74 0.26
N LEU A 8 13.89 -5.65 -0.69
CA LEU A 8 13.30 -5.31 -2.00
C LEU A 8 11.88 -4.76 -1.85
N PHE A 9 11.02 -5.42 -1.08
CA PHE A 9 9.64 -4.97 -0.89
C PHE A 9 9.56 -3.66 -0.09
N ILE A 10 10.45 -3.43 0.87
CA ILE A 10 10.58 -2.13 1.53
C ILE A 10 10.94 -1.06 0.49
N GLY A 11 12.02 -1.26 -0.27
CA GLY A 11 12.47 -0.28 -1.26
C GLY A 11 11.38 0.06 -2.27
N PHE A 12 10.71 -0.96 -2.82
CA PHE A 12 9.59 -0.78 -3.74
C PHE A 12 8.43 -0.01 -3.11
N THR A 13 8.05 -0.35 -1.88
CA THR A 13 6.93 0.30 -1.18
C THR A 13 7.24 1.75 -0.86
N LEU A 14 8.47 2.06 -0.42
CA LEU A 14 8.89 3.43 -0.16
C LEU A 14 8.82 4.25 -1.45
N ILE A 15 9.39 3.75 -2.56
CA ILE A 15 9.28 4.42 -3.85
C ILE A 15 7.80 4.66 -4.22
N TYR A 16 6.95 3.67 -4.01
CA TYR A 16 5.52 3.77 -4.35
C TYR A 16 4.73 4.75 -3.45
N ILE A 17 5.01 4.80 -2.14
CA ILE A 17 4.43 5.76 -1.19
C ILE A 17 4.82 7.18 -1.57
N TRP A 18 6.11 7.41 -1.82
CA TRP A 18 6.67 8.73 -2.00
C TRP A 18 6.40 9.31 -3.40
N ASN A 19 6.24 8.46 -4.41
CA ASN A 19 5.96 8.86 -5.79
C ASN A 19 4.46 9.00 -6.11
N GLY A 20 4.15 9.78 -7.14
CA GLY A 20 2.81 9.96 -7.70
C GLY A 20 1.90 10.91 -6.92
N THR A 21 0.66 11.01 -7.39
CA THR A 21 -0.39 11.81 -6.74
C THR A 21 -0.87 11.10 -5.47
N ASP A 22 -1.27 11.89 -4.46
CA ASP A 22 -1.87 11.37 -3.22
C ASP A 22 -3.35 11.73 -3.10
N LEU A 23 -3.89 12.45 -4.10
CA LEU A 23 -5.31 12.76 -4.24
C LEU A 23 -5.76 12.12 -5.54
N PHE A 24 -6.63 11.12 -5.43
CA PHE A 24 -7.07 10.34 -6.57
C PHE A 24 -8.39 10.84 -7.12
N GLU A 25 -8.43 11.02 -8.43
CA GLU A 25 -9.67 11.17 -9.18
C GLU A 25 -10.38 9.81 -9.37
N LYS A 26 -11.63 9.84 -9.85
CA LYS A 26 -12.47 8.65 -10.04
C LYS A 26 -11.80 7.57 -10.90
N LYS A 27 -11.07 7.97 -11.94
CA LYS A 27 -10.34 7.05 -12.83
C LYS A 27 -9.17 6.37 -12.11
N GLU A 28 -8.43 7.14 -11.31
CA GLU A 28 -7.29 6.65 -10.53
C GLU A 28 -7.74 5.68 -9.43
N TRP A 29 -8.85 5.98 -8.75
CA TRP A 29 -9.49 5.07 -7.80
C TRP A 29 -9.86 3.72 -8.43
N ARG A 30 -10.47 3.75 -9.61
CA ARG A 30 -10.81 2.52 -10.34
C ARG A 30 -9.54 1.74 -10.72
N ALA A 31 -8.55 2.41 -11.29
CA ALA A 31 -7.28 1.79 -11.67
C ALA A 31 -6.55 1.19 -10.45
N PHE A 32 -6.62 1.85 -9.30
CA PHE A 32 -6.04 1.38 -8.06
C PHE A 32 -6.77 0.17 -7.48
N GLY A 33 -8.11 0.16 -7.52
CA GLY A 33 -8.91 -1.00 -7.14
C GLY A 33 -8.61 -2.24 -8.00
N ILE A 34 -8.40 -2.06 -9.31
CA ILE A 34 -8.00 -3.14 -10.22
C ILE A 34 -6.68 -3.79 -9.79
N LYS A 35 -5.73 -3.03 -9.21
CA LYS A 35 -4.45 -3.59 -8.72
C LYS A 35 -4.67 -4.64 -7.63
N PHE A 36 -5.65 -4.47 -6.73
CA PHE A 36 -5.97 -5.49 -5.72
C PHE A 36 -6.49 -6.78 -6.37
N ILE A 37 -7.38 -6.65 -7.36
CA ILE A 37 -7.89 -7.80 -8.13
C ILE A 37 -6.73 -8.51 -8.86
N ALA A 38 -5.81 -7.75 -9.44
CA ALA A 38 -4.63 -8.29 -10.11
C ALA A 38 -3.72 -9.07 -9.14
N VAL A 39 -3.54 -8.60 -7.89
CA VAL A 39 -2.78 -9.36 -6.88
C VAL A 39 -3.47 -10.69 -6.54
N LEU A 40 -4.81 -10.70 -6.40
CA LEU A 40 -5.56 -11.93 -6.12
C LEU A 40 -5.42 -12.95 -7.26
N LEU A 41 -5.60 -12.51 -8.50
CA LEU A 41 -5.41 -13.36 -9.68
C LEU A 41 -3.96 -13.85 -9.77
N GLY A 42 -2.99 -12.95 -9.58
CA GLY A 42 -1.57 -13.28 -9.57
C GLY A 42 -1.21 -14.30 -8.49
N ALA A 43 -1.82 -14.22 -7.30
CA ALA A 43 -1.64 -15.20 -6.24
C ALA A 43 -2.13 -16.60 -6.65
N PHE A 44 -3.29 -16.68 -7.29
CA PHE A 44 -3.82 -17.94 -7.82
C PHE A 44 -2.88 -18.58 -8.85
N PHE A 45 -2.40 -17.78 -9.82
CA PHE A 45 -1.42 -18.25 -10.81
C PHE A 45 -0.09 -18.65 -10.17
N LEU A 46 0.37 -17.91 -9.15
CA LEU A 46 1.61 -18.20 -8.44
C LEU A 46 1.55 -19.57 -7.73
N VAL A 47 0.40 -19.94 -7.15
CA VAL A 47 0.20 -21.28 -6.57
C VAL A 47 0.34 -22.36 -7.63
N PHE A 48 -0.35 -22.20 -8.76
CA PHE A 48 -0.28 -23.16 -9.86
C PHE A 48 1.16 -23.32 -10.36
N PHE A 49 1.88 -22.20 -10.52
CA PHE A 49 3.26 -22.20 -10.99
C PHE A 49 4.21 -22.85 -9.97
N LEU A 50 4.26 -22.36 -8.73
CA LEU A 50 5.24 -22.84 -7.74
C LEU A 50 4.96 -24.26 -7.27
N VAL A 51 3.70 -24.59 -6.93
CA VAL A 51 3.34 -25.93 -6.41
C VAL A 51 3.19 -26.95 -7.55
N GLY A 52 2.73 -26.50 -8.72
CA GLY A 52 2.63 -27.35 -9.90
C GLY A 52 4.01 -27.74 -10.44
N ILE A 53 4.91 -26.76 -10.60
CA ILE A 53 6.25 -27.00 -11.16
C ILE A 53 7.18 -27.68 -10.15
N SER A 54 7.01 -27.48 -8.84
CA SER A 54 7.82 -28.18 -7.84
C SER A 54 7.66 -29.71 -7.89
N LYS A 55 6.64 -30.24 -8.59
CA LYS A 55 6.50 -31.68 -8.85
C LYS A 55 7.46 -32.21 -9.92
N PHE A 56 7.95 -31.33 -10.79
CA PHE A 56 8.76 -31.69 -11.96
C PHE A 56 10.21 -31.19 -11.84
N ILE A 57 10.46 -30.15 -11.04
CA ILE A 57 11.79 -29.55 -10.88
C ILE A 57 12.28 -29.70 -9.43
N PRO A 58 13.36 -30.45 -9.17
CA PRO A 58 13.89 -30.68 -7.81
C PRO A 58 14.59 -29.46 -7.18
N LEU A 59 14.66 -28.31 -7.86
CA LEU A 59 15.32 -27.10 -7.35
C LEU A 59 14.55 -26.40 -6.21
N ILE A 60 13.24 -26.62 -6.08
CA ILE A 60 12.39 -25.94 -5.09
C ILE A 60 11.66 -26.99 -4.26
N THR A 61 11.87 -26.98 -2.93
CA THR A 61 11.12 -27.84 -2.03
C THR A 61 9.66 -27.41 -1.95
N LYS A 62 8.76 -28.39 -1.76
CA LYS A 62 7.32 -28.14 -1.62
C LYS A 62 6.99 -27.16 -0.48
N GLU A 63 7.76 -27.22 0.61
CA GLU A 63 7.65 -26.27 1.73
C GLU A 63 8.03 -24.85 1.30
N THR A 64 9.17 -24.68 0.62
CA THR A 64 9.59 -23.36 0.12
C THR A 64 8.57 -22.79 -0.86
N ALA A 65 8.05 -23.61 -1.79
CA ALA A 65 7.01 -23.20 -2.72
C ALA A 65 5.75 -22.74 -1.98
N ARG A 66 5.27 -23.51 -0.99
CA ARG A 66 4.08 -23.16 -0.20
C ARG A 66 4.29 -21.86 0.58
N THR A 67 5.43 -21.68 1.24
CA THR A 67 5.72 -20.45 1.99
C THR A 67 5.77 -19.23 1.06
N LEU A 68 6.39 -19.33 -0.12
CA LEU A 68 6.43 -18.25 -1.10
C LEU A 68 5.06 -17.90 -1.67
N THR A 69 4.16 -18.88 -1.85
CA THR A 69 2.78 -18.61 -2.32
C THR A 69 1.95 -17.77 -1.34
N VAL A 70 2.35 -17.68 -0.08
CA VAL A 70 1.71 -16.83 0.93
C VAL A 70 2.44 -15.49 1.08
N ILE A 71 3.77 -15.54 1.23
CA ILE A 71 4.60 -14.36 1.49
C ILE A 71 4.54 -13.35 0.33
N ILE A 72 4.58 -13.82 -0.91
CA ILE A 72 4.64 -12.92 -2.08
C ILE A 72 3.32 -12.14 -2.24
N PRO A 73 2.13 -12.77 -2.29
CA PRO A 73 0.87 -12.04 -2.34
C PRO A 73 0.66 -11.10 -1.15
N ALA A 74 0.96 -11.56 0.08
CA ALA A 74 0.86 -10.73 1.27
C ALA A 74 1.75 -9.48 1.16
N SER A 75 2.95 -9.63 0.58
CA SER A 75 3.85 -8.50 0.34
C SER A 75 3.27 -7.50 -0.66
N PHE A 76 2.72 -7.95 -1.79
CA PHE A 76 2.07 -7.06 -2.76
C PHE A 76 0.83 -6.36 -2.19
N VAL A 77 0.00 -7.07 -1.42
CA VAL A 77 -1.14 -6.46 -0.71
C VAL A 77 -0.63 -5.38 0.25
N THR A 78 0.45 -5.63 0.98
CA THR A 78 1.06 -4.65 1.89
C THR A 78 1.51 -3.39 1.16
N VAL A 79 2.17 -3.53 0.01
CA VAL A 79 2.55 -2.38 -0.85
C VAL A 79 1.31 -1.53 -1.18
N LEU A 80 0.23 -2.17 -1.63
CA LEU A 80 -1.00 -1.47 -2.01
C LEU A 80 -1.68 -0.83 -0.79
N LEU A 81 -1.75 -1.52 0.34
CA LEU A 81 -2.34 -0.99 1.57
C LEU A 81 -1.57 0.23 2.10
N SER A 82 -0.25 0.22 2.04
CA SER A 82 0.56 1.37 2.47
C SER A 82 0.30 2.61 1.61
N LYS A 83 0.20 2.46 0.29
CA LYS A 83 -0.17 3.58 -0.59
C LYS A 83 -1.64 4.00 -0.41
N PHE A 84 -2.53 3.03 -0.26
CA PHE A 84 -3.96 3.27 0.01
C PHE A 84 -4.16 4.11 1.26
N PHE A 85 -3.45 3.81 2.35
CA PHE A 85 -3.51 4.57 3.59
C PHE A 85 -3.21 6.06 3.36
N VAL A 86 -2.16 6.38 2.62
CA VAL A 86 -1.79 7.76 2.30
C VAL A 86 -2.87 8.44 1.46
N ILE A 87 -3.34 7.80 0.40
CA ILE A 87 -4.35 8.35 -0.51
C ILE A 87 -5.67 8.58 0.24
N MET A 88 -6.09 7.61 1.04
CA MET A 88 -7.35 7.66 1.78
C MET A 88 -7.35 8.81 2.79
N LEU A 89 -6.26 8.98 3.55
CA LEU A 89 -6.14 10.10 4.49
C LEU A 89 -6.23 11.46 3.77
N ASN A 90 -5.48 11.63 2.68
CA ASN A 90 -5.56 12.88 1.90
C ASN A 90 -6.97 13.11 1.32
N THR A 91 -7.63 12.06 0.84
CA THR A 91 -8.99 12.12 0.28
C THR A 91 -10.02 12.50 1.36
N ILE A 92 -9.91 11.94 2.57
CA ILE A 92 -10.77 12.30 3.69
C ILE A 92 -10.61 13.79 4.03
N PHE A 93 -9.38 14.28 4.14
CA PHE A 93 -9.13 15.70 4.40
C PHE A 93 -9.72 16.60 3.31
N ASP A 94 -9.56 16.23 2.03
CA ASP A 94 -10.12 16.97 0.89
C ASP A 94 -11.66 16.98 0.91
N ILE A 95 -12.30 15.87 1.26
CA ILE A 95 -13.76 15.80 1.46
C ILE A 95 -14.21 16.74 2.59
N ILE A 96 -13.50 16.75 3.72
CA ILE A 96 -13.81 17.63 4.86
C ILE A 96 -13.72 19.10 4.45
N ILE A 97 -12.66 19.49 3.73
CA ILE A 97 -12.49 20.88 3.27
C ILE A 97 -13.61 21.30 2.30
N ARG A 98 -13.95 20.45 1.32
CA ARG A 98 -15.07 20.73 0.39
C ARG A 98 -16.42 20.82 1.09
N PHE A 99 -16.63 20.01 2.13
CA PHE A 99 -17.84 20.10 2.95
C PHE A 99 -17.94 21.47 3.63
N HIS A 100 -16.85 21.93 4.26
CA HIS A 100 -16.84 23.24 4.91
C HIS A 100 -16.94 24.41 3.92
N GLU A 101 -16.40 24.28 2.71
CA GLU A 101 -16.59 25.27 1.65
C GLU A 101 -18.07 25.47 1.30
N ARG A 102 -18.82 24.37 1.22
CA ARG A 102 -20.22 24.41 0.79
C ARG A 102 -21.21 24.81 1.89
N TYR A 103 -20.91 24.48 3.14
CA TYR A 103 -21.88 24.55 4.25
C TYR A 103 -21.50 25.51 5.39
N ASN A 104 -20.30 26.11 5.37
CA ASN A 104 -19.86 27.02 6.44
C ASN A 104 -19.99 28.51 6.01
N THR A 105 -19.91 29.41 6.98
CA THR A 105 -19.81 30.85 6.70
C THR A 105 -18.45 31.16 6.03
N ALA A 106 -18.42 32.19 5.18
CA ALA A 106 -17.20 32.58 4.45
C ALA A 106 -16.03 32.90 5.41
N GLU A 107 -16.30 33.53 6.55
CA GLU A 107 -15.29 33.84 7.56
C GLU A 107 -14.68 32.56 8.17
N ASN A 108 -15.53 31.60 8.56
CA ASN A 108 -15.08 30.37 9.19
C ASN A 108 -14.36 29.46 8.18
N TYR A 109 -14.85 29.38 6.94
CA TYR A 109 -14.17 28.65 5.88
C TYR A 109 -12.79 29.26 5.58
N SER A 110 -12.68 30.60 5.51
CA SER A 110 -11.40 31.27 5.30
C SER A 110 -10.37 30.93 6.37
N LYS A 111 -10.77 30.96 7.66
CA LYS A 111 -9.90 30.54 8.77
C LYS A 111 -9.46 29.08 8.63
N LEU A 112 -10.39 28.16 8.34
CA LEU A 112 -10.09 26.74 8.16
C LEU A 112 -9.17 26.48 6.95
N SER A 113 -9.45 27.13 5.82
CA SER A 113 -8.65 27.03 4.59
C SER A 113 -7.23 27.53 4.81
N SER A 114 -7.05 28.62 5.58
CA SER A 114 -5.71 29.11 5.94
C SER A 114 -4.90 28.09 6.75
N LEU A 115 -5.54 27.39 7.70
CA LEU A 115 -4.92 26.30 8.47
C LEU A 115 -4.59 25.12 7.56
N PHE A 116 -5.51 24.73 6.68
CA PHE A 116 -5.30 23.64 5.74
C PHE A 116 -4.12 23.92 4.79
N ASN A 117 -4.01 25.14 4.26
CA ASN A 117 -2.90 25.52 3.40
C ASN A 117 -1.56 25.52 4.15
N LYS A 118 -1.56 25.89 5.44
CA LYS A 118 -0.35 25.91 6.28
C LYS A 118 0.10 24.52 6.72
N TYR A 119 -0.84 23.65 7.13
CA TYR A 119 -0.54 22.35 7.75
C TYR A 119 -0.75 21.15 6.83
N GLY A 120 -1.54 21.27 5.77
CA GLY A 120 -1.85 20.21 4.82
C GLY A 120 -0.61 19.50 4.25
N PRO A 121 0.41 20.23 3.75
CA PRO A 121 1.65 19.61 3.29
C PRO A 121 2.38 18.82 4.38
N ARG A 122 2.38 19.33 5.63
CA ARG A 122 3.01 18.67 6.78
C ARG A 122 2.26 17.40 7.19
N LEU A 123 0.92 17.45 7.19
CA LEU A 123 0.08 16.29 7.47
C LEU A 123 0.23 15.21 6.39
N ARG A 124 0.35 15.60 5.11
CA ARG A 124 0.64 14.66 4.02
C ARG A 124 1.99 13.99 4.20
N MET A 125 3.01 14.76 4.57
CA MET A 125 4.33 14.21 4.88
C MET A 125 4.27 13.25 6.07
N LEU A 126 3.57 13.62 7.14
CA LEU A 126 3.36 12.76 8.30
C LEU A 126 2.67 11.44 7.92
N ALA A 127 1.64 11.49 7.09
CA ALA A 127 0.95 10.29 6.60
C ALA A 127 1.90 9.36 5.82
N LYS A 128 2.78 9.91 4.97
CA LYS A 128 3.82 9.13 4.26
C LYS A 128 4.84 8.52 5.20
N CYS A 129 5.29 9.26 6.22
CA CYS A 129 6.21 8.72 7.23
C CYS A 129 5.56 7.58 8.03
N LEU A 130 4.31 7.74 8.46
CA LEU A 130 3.56 6.69 9.16
C LEU A 130 3.35 5.46 8.27
N ALA A 131 2.99 5.65 7.00
CA ALA A 131 2.87 4.55 6.04
C ALA A 131 4.20 3.81 5.82
N SER A 132 5.31 4.57 5.72
CA SER A 132 6.66 4.02 5.55
C SER A 132 7.10 3.21 6.76
N PHE A 133 6.86 3.72 7.97
CA PHE A 133 7.17 2.99 9.20
C PHE A 133 6.29 1.74 9.34
N GLY A 134 4.98 1.89 9.10
CA GLY A 134 4.02 0.79 9.16
C GLY A 134 4.36 -0.33 8.17
N CYS A 135 4.76 0.00 6.94
CA CYS A 135 5.10 -1.02 5.95
C CYS A 135 6.35 -1.81 6.36
N ILE A 136 7.36 -1.17 6.96
CA ILE A 136 8.56 -1.87 7.46
C ILE A 136 8.18 -2.90 8.52
N LEU A 137 7.30 -2.54 9.46
CA LEU A 137 6.80 -3.46 10.49
C LEU A 137 5.99 -4.62 9.89
N MET A 138 5.10 -4.33 8.94
CA MET A 138 4.30 -5.36 8.26
C MET A 138 5.18 -6.32 7.47
N PHE A 139 6.16 -5.81 6.70
CA PHE A 139 7.10 -6.67 5.97
C PHE A 139 7.97 -7.50 6.91
N TYR A 140 8.34 -6.96 8.07
CA TYR A 140 9.08 -7.73 9.06
C TYR A 140 8.26 -8.94 9.52
N GLY A 141 6.99 -8.72 9.89
CA GLY A 141 6.06 -9.79 10.23
C GLY A 141 5.85 -10.81 9.10
N ILE A 142 5.70 -10.35 7.86
CA ILE A 142 5.49 -11.23 6.69
C ILE A 142 6.73 -12.09 6.40
N TRP A 143 7.92 -11.50 6.41
CA TRP A 143 9.15 -12.20 5.97
C TRP A 143 9.83 -12.98 7.10
N PHE A 144 9.72 -12.53 8.35
CA PHE A 144 10.40 -13.14 9.50
C PHE A 144 9.44 -13.74 10.53
N GLY A 145 8.19 -13.30 10.58
CA GLY A 145 7.16 -13.85 11.48
C GLY A 145 6.47 -15.10 10.94
N SER A 146 6.58 -15.41 9.65
CA SER A 146 6.00 -16.64 9.08
C SER A 146 6.84 -17.86 9.48
N THR A 147 6.36 -18.62 10.47
CA THR A 147 6.90 -19.93 10.86
C THR A 147 6.23 -21.09 10.10
N VAL A 148 5.87 -20.88 8.83
CA VAL A 148 5.36 -21.96 7.95
C VAL A 148 6.53 -22.74 7.38
#